data_AF-A0A1Y1MAX2-F1
#
_entry.id   AF-A0A1Y1MAX2-F1
#
_cell.length_a   1.000
_cell.length_b   1.000
_cell.length_c   1.000
_cell.angle_alpha   90.00
_cell.angle_beta   90.00
_cell.angle_gamma   90.00
#
_symmetry.space_group_name_H-M   'P 1'
#
loop_
_entity.id
_entity.type
_entity.pdbx_description
1 polymer ?
#
loop_
_entity_poly.entity_id
_entity_poly.type
_entity_poly.pdbx_seq_one_letter_code
_entity_poly.pdbx_strand_id
1 'polypeptide(L)'
;MLWYMLLICCSLSVHLRQGLCDVHTNTVKTGPKAKKVSRMAEIPNWPDKRPLWTENSLNLLLKGVDNVPEEYVELETIIESSEEFPIPFPIDSVRCNTLSRTTPKQSLEKYINSAYPVIHENVLPLLSSFLNHKQRLGNARERNFYQNMTVVELVDRLLSKRAVIFLNAHDNYLLVDGTKGFGKWETIGTEAQSEKLTLEKCISYDEIKLSALLSVSSHTHFINNGNRNNEGVPKRINIENEGVIIGLIGTRFEKPKVMEYADIVITSTQNTYGNGYGNQFAPTLRTIFSGFYGEPCFLYENAVELKKQKPDRFKELDDGILFDNHVYSKRLALSMDTLLFEANQRARTQGTTAFVHVVGLGLGVWKISPHQNSLFVDTFAKRIISLGPHLGSISDIVFAYLGSITSCGGYKSGDIIPIPGHPRSGIKVIISNREPHTKLAGDDAGKLLVVSYAWDGNALPGNEFWHGSLSGSGDPAAASSTQIAELHNPHINSKVAGKNLRVAGTFGVVPLSIYRSVAQVIS
;
A
#
# COMPACT_ATOMS: atom_id res chain seq x y z
N MET A 1 16.10 -26.38 20.06
CA MET A 1 15.39 -25.73 18.95
C MET A 1 14.32 -26.60 18.27
N LEU A 2 14.48 -27.92 18.10
CA LEU A 2 13.43 -28.79 17.55
C LEU A 2 12.14 -28.87 18.39
N TRP A 3 12.23 -28.76 19.72
CA TRP A 3 11.07 -28.87 20.61
C TRP A 3 10.11 -27.67 20.53
N TYR A 4 10.61 -26.48 20.20
CA TYR A 4 9.77 -25.28 20.02
C TYR A 4 9.00 -25.32 18.69
N MET A 5 9.54 -25.98 17.65
CA MET A 5 8.85 -26.17 16.37
C MET A 5 7.71 -27.21 16.47
N LEU A 6 7.84 -28.25 17.29
CA LEU A 6 6.76 -29.23 17.47
C LEU A 6 5.52 -28.65 18.18
N LEU A 7 5.70 -27.74 19.14
CA LEU A 7 4.60 -27.09 19.85
C LEU A 7 3.77 -26.16 18.95
N ILE A 8 4.39 -25.51 17.97
CA ILE A 8 3.70 -24.68 16.98
C ILE A 8 2.94 -25.56 15.98
N CYS A 9 3.55 -26.64 15.47
CA CYS A 9 2.87 -27.57 14.54
C CYS A 9 1.71 -28.34 15.19
N CYS A 10 1.82 -28.71 16.48
CA CYS A 10 0.71 -29.34 17.21
C CYS A 10 -0.44 -28.36 17.48
N SER A 11 -0.14 -27.08 17.78
CA SER A 11 -1.18 -26.06 18.01
C SER A 11 -1.94 -25.72 16.71
N LEU A 12 -1.26 -25.71 15.56
CA LEU A 12 -1.91 -25.58 14.25
C LEU A 12 -2.76 -26.79 13.87
N SER A 13 -2.33 -28.02 14.20
CA SER A 13 -3.07 -29.24 13.87
C SER A 13 -4.35 -29.42 14.70
N VAL A 14 -4.38 -28.95 15.95
CA VAL A 14 -5.59 -28.98 16.79
C VAL A 14 -6.64 -27.97 16.33
N HIS A 15 -6.22 -26.80 15.84
CA HIS A 15 -7.16 -25.81 15.27
C HIS A 15 -7.69 -26.21 13.88
N LEU A 16 -6.95 -27.02 13.12
CA LEU A 16 -7.39 -27.53 11.81
C LEU A 16 -8.40 -28.71 11.90
N ARG A 17 -8.50 -29.39 13.05
CA ARG A 17 -9.40 -30.55 13.21
C ARG A 17 -10.75 -30.26 13.88
N GLN A 18 -10.98 -29.06 14.42
CA GLN A 18 -12.28 -28.69 15.00
C GLN A 18 -13.25 -28.01 14.02
N GLY A 19 -12.88 -27.89 12.73
CA GLY A 19 -13.71 -27.24 11.70
C GLY A 19 -14.49 -28.18 10.77
N LEU A 20 -14.48 -29.49 11.00
CA LEU A 20 -15.09 -30.48 10.12
C LEU A 20 -15.87 -31.51 10.94
N CYS A 21 -17.14 -31.19 11.26
CA CYS A 21 -18.29 -32.09 11.25
C CYS A 21 -19.56 -31.38 11.75
N ASP A 22 -20.70 -31.93 11.36
CA ASP A 22 -22.08 -31.58 11.73
C ASP A 22 -22.75 -30.40 10.99
N VAL A 23 -23.04 -30.63 9.71
CA VAL A 23 -24.20 -30.02 9.04
C VAL A 23 -25.34 -31.04 9.07
N HIS A 24 -26.14 -31.03 10.15
CA HIS A 24 -27.49 -31.56 10.12
C HIS A 24 -28.51 -30.48 10.52
N THR A 25 -29.40 -30.26 9.56
CA THR A 25 -30.68 -29.54 9.57
C THR A 25 -31.19 -29.10 10.95
N ASN A 26 -31.20 -27.80 11.19
CA ASN A 26 -32.24 -27.17 12.01
C ASN A 26 -32.51 -25.73 11.54
N THR A 27 -33.80 -25.45 11.40
CA THR A 27 -34.42 -24.22 10.90
C THR A 27 -33.99 -22.99 11.69
N VAL A 28 -33.17 -22.13 11.08
CA VAL A 28 -32.78 -20.84 11.65
C VAL A 28 -33.88 -19.81 11.43
N LYS A 29 -34.42 -19.28 12.54
CA LYS A 29 -35.27 -18.09 12.55
C LYS A 29 -34.50 -16.92 11.93
N THR A 30 -35.10 -16.32 10.91
CA THR A 30 -34.55 -15.18 10.17
C THR A 30 -34.26 -14.02 11.12
N GLY A 31 -32.97 -13.68 11.29
CA GLY A 31 -32.54 -12.41 11.86
C GLY A 31 -32.95 -11.21 10.99
N PRO A 32 -32.72 -9.97 11.45
CA PRO A 32 -33.15 -8.78 10.75
C PRO A 32 -32.64 -8.77 9.31
N LYS A 33 -33.56 -8.69 8.35
CA LYS A 33 -33.25 -8.65 6.92
C LYS A 33 -32.28 -7.50 6.65
N ALA A 34 -31.15 -7.82 6.03
CA ALA A 34 -30.21 -6.83 5.49
C ALA A 34 -31.01 -5.77 4.70
N LYS A 35 -30.87 -4.50 5.09
CA LYS A 35 -31.51 -3.38 4.37
C LYS A 35 -31.05 -3.43 2.90
N LYS A 36 -32.00 -3.22 1.98
CA LYS A 36 -31.73 -3.09 0.53
C LYS A 36 -30.66 -2.00 0.34
N VAL A 37 -29.43 -2.44 0.07
CA VAL A 37 -28.31 -1.57 -0.26
C VAL A 37 -28.63 -0.90 -1.60
N SER A 38 -28.47 0.42 -1.69
CA SER A 38 -28.49 1.13 -2.97
C SER A 38 -27.58 0.40 -3.94
N ARG A 39 -28.05 0.13 -5.16
CA ARG A 39 -27.36 -0.66 -6.21
C ARG A 39 -25.87 -0.32 -6.25
N MET A 40 -25.05 -1.07 -5.49
CA MET A 40 -23.61 -0.88 -5.46
C MET A 40 -23.13 -1.20 -6.87
N ALA A 41 -22.14 -0.46 -7.38
CA ALA A 41 -21.34 -1.01 -8.47
C ALA A 41 -20.94 -2.44 -8.09
N GLU A 42 -20.88 -3.36 -9.05
CA GLU A 42 -20.55 -4.76 -8.78
C GLU A 42 -19.07 -4.88 -8.39
N ILE A 43 -18.73 -4.49 -7.16
CA ILE A 43 -17.34 -4.45 -6.70
C ILE A 43 -16.85 -5.90 -6.54
N PRO A 44 -15.78 -6.28 -7.25
CA PRO A 44 -15.27 -7.64 -7.19
C PRO A 44 -14.80 -7.96 -5.77
N ASN A 45 -15.13 -9.16 -5.30
CA ASN A 45 -14.45 -9.70 -4.13
C ASN A 45 -13.06 -10.18 -4.57
N TRP A 46 -12.05 -9.32 -4.45
CA TRP A 46 -10.67 -9.67 -4.81
C TRP A 46 -9.67 -8.90 -3.94
N PRO A 47 -8.57 -9.52 -3.48
CA PRO A 47 -8.32 -10.96 -3.57
C PRO A 47 -9.31 -11.75 -2.70
N ASP A 48 -9.85 -12.85 -3.23
CA ASP A 48 -10.73 -13.80 -2.54
C ASP A 48 -10.03 -15.13 -2.22
N LYS A 49 -8.82 -15.31 -2.75
CA LYS A 49 -7.99 -16.50 -2.61
C LYS A 49 -6.53 -16.09 -2.41
N ARG A 50 -5.77 -17.00 -1.81
CA ARG A 50 -4.32 -16.89 -1.67
C ARG A 50 -3.63 -16.84 -3.05
N PRO A 51 -2.43 -16.25 -3.13
CA PRO A 51 -1.64 -16.27 -4.36
C PRO A 51 -1.38 -17.70 -4.82
N LEU A 52 -1.55 -17.93 -6.12
CA LEU A 52 -1.07 -19.13 -6.78
C LEU A 52 0.37 -18.92 -7.23
N TRP A 53 1.21 -19.91 -6.95
CA TRP A 53 2.61 -19.91 -7.33
C TRP A 53 2.85 -20.90 -8.47
N THR A 54 3.53 -20.44 -9.51
CA THR A 54 4.22 -21.35 -10.44
C THR A 54 5.56 -21.77 -9.85
N GLU A 55 6.08 -22.93 -10.25
CA GLU A 55 7.42 -23.40 -9.84
C GLU A 55 8.49 -22.33 -10.05
N ASN A 56 8.51 -21.71 -11.24
CA ASN A 56 9.46 -20.62 -11.55
C ASN A 56 9.29 -19.40 -10.63
N SER A 57 8.06 -18.95 -10.40
CA SER A 57 7.81 -17.79 -9.54
C SER A 57 8.17 -18.05 -8.08
N LEU A 58 7.96 -19.28 -7.61
CA LEU A 58 8.32 -19.72 -6.26
C LEU A 58 9.84 -19.80 -6.12
N ASN A 59 10.53 -20.38 -7.11
CA ASN A 59 11.99 -20.46 -7.11
C ASN A 59 12.64 -19.06 -7.05
N LEU A 60 12.10 -18.08 -7.79
CA LEU A 60 12.53 -16.69 -7.71
C LEU A 60 12.27 -16.06 -6.34
N LEU A 61 11.13 -16.36 -5.71
CA LEU A 61 10.85 -15.92 -4.34
C LEU A 61 11.86 -16.52 -3.37
N LEU A 62 12.19 -17.80 -3.49
CA LEU A 62 13.03 -18.52 -2.55
C LEU A 62 14.53 -18.17 -2.68
N LYS A 63 14.95 -17.62 -3.81
CA LYS A 63 16.35 -17.21 -4.04
C LYS A 63 16.77 -16.06 -3.10
N GLY A 64 18.02 -16.11 -2.64
CA GLY A 64 18.73 -14.96 -2.06
C GLY A 64 18.23 -14.44 -0.71
N VAL A 65 17.82 -15.32 0.21
CA VAL A 65 17.62 -14.91 1.61
C VAL A 65 18.32 -15.85 2.55
N ASP A 66 19.29 -15.28 3.24
CA ASP A 66 19.78 -15.81 4.49
C ASP A 66 18.82 -15.38 5.60
N ASN A 67 18.55 -16.26 6.56
CA ASN A 67 17.87 -15.90 7.80
C ASN A 67 18.81 -15.02 8.63
N VAL A 68 18.98 -13.77 8.23
CA VAL A 68 19.76 -12.79 8.97
C VAL A 68 18.85 -12.22 10.07
N PRO A 69 19.26 -12.31 11.35
CA PRO A 69 18.55 -11.64 12.42
C PRO A 69 18.38 -10.15 12.11
N GLU A 70 17.21 -9.60 12.42
CA GLU A 70 17.00 -8.17 12.29
C GLU A 70 17.92 -7.42 13.25
N GLU A 71 18.76 -6.56 12.69
CA GLU A 71 19.65 -5.70 13.45
C GLU A 71 18.82 -4.61 14.16
N TYR A 72 19.23 -4.32 15.40
CA TYR A 72 18.74 -3.18 16.15
C TYR A 72 19.49 -1.93 15.69
N VAL A 73 18.76 -0.84 15.46
CA VAL A 73 19.30 0.45 15.05
C VAL A 73 19.19 1.42 16.21
N GLU A 74 20.34 1.91 16.67
CA GLU A 74 20.45 2.90 17.74
C GLU A 74 20.01 4.29 17.26
N LEU A 75 19.57 5.15 18.19
CA LEU A 75 19.19 6.52 17.88
C LEU A 75 20.33 7.31 17.21
N GLU A 76 21.56 7.14 17.69
CA GLU A 76 22.73 7.86 17.20
C GLU A 76 23.01 7.54 15.72
N THR A 77 22.84 6.29 15.30
CA THR A 77 22.99 5.89 13.89
C THR A 77 22.00 6.61 12.98
N ILE A 78 20.76 6.82 13.43
CA ILE A 78 19.75 7.57 12.66
C ILE A 78 20.10 9.06 12.61
N ILE A 79 20.60 9.63 13.70
CA ILE A 79 21.03 11.03 13.73
C ILE A 79 22.19 11.25 12.75
N GLU A 80 23.23 10.41 12.81
CA GLU A 80 24.39 10.44 11.91
C GLU A 80 23.95 10.29 10.45
N SER A 81 23.16 9.26 10.13
CA SER A 81 22.69 9.02 8.76
C SER A 81 21.78 10.14 8.24
N SER A 82 20.99 10.78 9.12
CA SER A 82 20.16 11.95 8.79
C SER A 82 21.01 13.19 8.51
N GLU A 83 22.11 13.39 9.24
CA GLU A 83 23.05 14.50 9.03
C GLU A 83 23.89 14.32 7.75
N GLU A 84 24.21 13.07 7.38
CA GLU A 84 24.92 12.74 6.14
C GLU A 84 24.01 12.71 4.90
N PHE A 85 22.69 12.73 5.07
CA PHE A 85 21.75 12.67 3.95
C PHE A 85 21.93 13.89 3.03
N PRO A 86 22.15 13.71 1.71
CA PRO A 86 22.60 14.79 0.82
C PRO A 86 21.54 15.85 0.51
N ILE A 87 20.27 15.60 0.85
CA ILE A 87 19.19 16.57 0.63
C ILE A 87 18.86 17.26 1.96
N PRO A 88 18.94 18.60 2.03
CA PRO A 88 18.61 19.33 3.25
C PRO A 88 17.17 19.09 3.71
N PHE A 89 17.00 18.84 5.00
CA PHE A 89 15.69 18.88 5.63
C PHE A 89 15.19 20.33 5.68
N PRO A 90 13.94 20.60 5.27
CA PRO A 90 13.38 21.95 5.32
C PRO A 90 13.07 22.41 6.76
N ILE A 91 12.90 21.48 7.70
CA ILE A 91 12.60 21.73 9.11
C ILE A 91 13.28 20.69 10.00
N ASP A 92 13.58 21.08 11.24
CA ASP A 92 14.20 20.20 12.24
C ASP A 92 13.22 19.67 13.30
N SER A 93 11.99 20.21 13.38
CA SER A 93 11.05 19.96 14.48
C SER A 93 10.61 18.50 14.62
N VAL A 94 10.63 17.75 13.51
CA VAL A 94 10.28 16.32 13.46
C VAL A 94 11.49 15.39 13.54
N ARG A 95 12.71 15.92 13.45
CA ARG A 95 13.92 15.08 13.36
C ARG A 95 14.23 14.42 14.70
N CYS A 96 14.70 13.19 14.67
CA CYS A 96 15.11 12.41 15.83
C CYS A 96 16.13 13.16 16.70
N ASN A 97 17.09 13.87 16.10
CA ASN A 97 18.05 14.72 16.84
C ASN A 97 17.33 15.78 17.69
N THR A 98 16.39 16.53 17.09
CA THR A 98 15.60 17.54 17.83
C THR A 98 14.69 16.92 18.87
N LEU A 99 13.98 15.84 18.52
CA LEU A 99 13.05 15.17 19.41
C LEU A 99 13.74 14.53 20.62
N SER A 100 15.01 14.14 20.51
CA SER A 100 15.80 13.57 21.62
C SER A 100 15.87 14.48 22.86
N ARG A 101 15.69 15.80 22.67
CA ARG A 101 15.67 16.79 23.76
C ARG A 101 14.42 16.72 24.63
N THR A 102 13.34 16.14 24.12
CA THR A 102 12.01 16.13 24.78
C THR A 102 11.37 14.74 24.83
N THR A 103 11.89 13.78 24.08
CA THR A 103 11.39 12.40 23.99
C THR A 103 12.49 11.45 24.46
N PRO A 104 12.19 10.50 25.36
CA PRO A 104 13.19 9.54 25.83
C PRO A 104 13.81 8.75 24.68
N LYS A 105 15.15 8.54 24.74
CA LYS A 105 15.90 7.75 23.75
C LYS A 105 15.24 6.41 23.42
N GLN A 106 14.85 5.66 24.45
CA GLN A 106 14.16 4.37 24.31
C GLN A 106 12.86 4.43 23.49
N SER A 107 12.11 5.54 23.58
CA SER A 107 10.90 5.73 22.78
C SER A 107 11.24 5.98 21.32
N LEU A 108 12.27 6.81 21.05
CA LEU A 108 12.74 7.06 19.69
C LEU A 108 13.27 5.78 19.03
N GLU A 109 14.06 4.97 19.75
CA GLU A 109 14.55 3.71 19.22
C GLU A 109 13.45 2.67 19.01
N LYS A 110 12.43 2.65 19.87
CA LYS A 110 11.20 1.87 19.62
C LYS A 110 10.59 2.27 18.28
N TYR A 111 10.48 3.58 17.98
CA TYR A 111 9.92 4.06 16.71
C TYR A 111 10.79 3.62 15.53
N ILE A 112 12.10 3.86 15.60
CA ILE A 112 13.09 3.49 14.58
C ILE A 112 12.99 2.00 14.25
N ASN A 113 13.07 1.15 15.26
CA ASN A 113 13.12 -0.31 15.09
C ASN A 113 11.76 -0.93 14.77
N SER A 114 10.67 -0.17 14.97
CA SER A 114 9.35 -0.59 14.54
C SER A 114 9.07 -0.37 13.05
N ALA A 115 9.96 0.33 12.34
CA ALA A 115 9.84 0.58 10.92
C ALA A 115 10.11 -0.68 10.09
N TYR A 116 9.32 -0.90 9.04
CA TYR A 116 9.60 -1.91 8.03
C TYR A 116 8.80 -1.66 6.74
N PRO A 117 9.30 -2.12 5.58
CA PRO A 117 8.48 -2.22 4.39
C PRO A 117 7.46 -3.35 4.55
N VAL A 118 6.25 -3.16 4.03
CA VAL A 118 5.16 -4.13 4.07
C VAL A 118 4.46 -4.22 2.71
N ILE A 119 4.17 -5.44 2.27
CA ILE A 119 3.52 -5.72 0.99
C ILE A 119 2.43 -6.78 1.14
N HIS A 120 1.37 -6.68 0.34
CA HIS A 120 0.32 -7.70 0.32
C HIS A 120 0.81 -9.01 -0.31
N GLU A 121 0.42 -10.16 0.25
CA GLU A 121 0.90 -11.48 -0.18
C GLU A 121 0.68 -11.76 -1.68
N ASN A 122 -0.46 -11.35 -2.23
CA ASN A 122 -0.77 -11.50 -3.66
C ASN A 122 0.20 -10.77 -4.60
N VAL A 123 0.97 -9.79 -4.12
CA VAL A 123 1.91 -9.02 -4.95
C VAL A 123 3.22 -9.77 -5.17
N LEU A 124 3.58 -10.71 -4.30
CA LEU A 124 4.88 -11.41 -4.41
C LEU A 124 5.01 -12.24 -5.71
N PRO A 125 3.99 -13.01 -6.17
CA PRO A 125 4.04 -13.64 -7.49
C PRO A 125 4.16 -12.64 -8.64
N LEU A 126 3.60 -11.43 -8.50
CA LEU A 126 3.74 -10.38 -9.50
C LEU A 126 5.20 -9.89 -9.58
N LEU A 127 5.88 -9.71 -8.45
CA LEU A 127 7.32 -9.37 -8.43
C LEU A 127 8.15 -10.45 -9.15
N SER A 128 7.91 -11.73 -8.85
CA SER A 128 8.59 -12.83 -9.53
C SER A 128 8.27 -12.88 -11.03
N SER A 129 7.00 -12.66 -11.41
CA SER A 129 6.57 -12.65 -12.82
C SER A 129 7.20 -11.50 -13.60
N PHE A 130 7.33 -10.33 -12.96
CA PHE A 130 8.02 -9.17 -13.50
C PHE A 130 9.50 -9.47 -13.76
N LEU A 131 10.22 -10.00 -12.77
CA LEU A 131 11.64 -10.36 -12.92
C LEU A 131 11.83 -11.38 -14.05
N ASN A 132 11.04 -12.46 -14.05
CA ASN A 132 11.10 -13.47 -15.11
C ASN A 132 10.83 -12.87 -16.50
N HIS A 133 9.87 -11.95 -16.62
CA HIS A 133 9.60 -11.27 -17.88
C HIS A 133 10.77 -10.39 -18.32
N LYS A 134 11.30 -9.55 -17.44
CA LYS A 134 12.44 -8.68 -17.75
C LYS A 134 13.70 -9.46 -18.09
N GLN A 135 13.96 -10.58 -17.43
CA GLN A 135 15.11 -11.46 -17.68
C GLN A 135 15.01 -12.19 -19.04
N ARG A 136 13.80 -12.58 -19.47
CA ARG A 136 13.63 -13.40 -20.69
C ARG A 136 13.25 -12.60 -21.93
N LEU A 137 12.36 -11.62 -21.75
CA LEU A 137 11.69 -10.90 -22.83
C LEU A 137 12.01 -9.40 -22.84
N GLY A 138 12.70 -8.88 -21.81
CA GLY A 138 13.20 -7.51 -21.83
C GLY A 138 14.19 -7.27 -22.96
N ASN A 139 14.51 -6.01 -23.24
CA ASN A 139 15.56 -5.67 -24.20
C ASN A 139 16.97 -6.06 -23.68
N ALA A 140 18.02 -5.89 -24.49
CA ALA A 140 19.37 -6.33 -24.10
C ALA A 140 19.85 -5.70 -22.78
N ARG A 141 19.56 -4.41 -22.57
CA ARG A 141 19.90 -3.67 -21.35
C ARG A 141 19.14 -4.24 -20.15
N GLU A 142 17.83 -4.42 -20.26
CA GLU A 142 16.99 -4.95 -19.20
C GLU A 142 17.41 -6.38 -18.83
N ARG A 143 17.61 -7.27 -19.81
CA ARG A 143 18.03 -8.65 -19.52
C ARG A 143 19.34 -8.69 -18.76
N ASN A 144 20.31 -7.85 -19.14
CA ASN A 144 21.58 -7.73 -18.43
C ASN A 144 21.38 -7.19 -17.01
N PHE A 145 20.60 -6.13 -16.86
CA PHE A 145 20.35 -5.47 -15.58
C PHE A 145 19.61 -6.37 -14.57
N TYR A 146 18.59 -7.11 -15.02
CA TYR A 146 17.77 -7.96 -14.15
C TYR A 146 18.27 -9.41 -14.03
N GLN A 147 19.32 -9.81 -14.76
CA GLN A 147 19.72 -11.21 -14.96
C GLN A 147 19.77 -12.04 -13.67
N ASN A 148 20.30 -11.45 -12.59
CA ASN A 148 20.50 -12.14 -11.31
C ASN A 148 19.66 -11.59 -10.17
N MET A 149 18.90 -10.52 -10.42
CA MET A 149 18.15 -9.80 -9.40
C MET A 149 17.10 -10.70 -8.73
N THR A 150 17.14 -10.71 -7.41
CA THR A 150 16.22 -11.42 -6.52
C THR A 150 15.00 -10.56 -6.19
N VAL A 151 13.96 -11.16 -5.62
CA VAL A 151 12.79 -10.42 -5.11
C VAL A 151 13.19 -9.43 -4.01
N VAL A 152 14.16 -9.77 -3.16
CA VAL A 152 14.65 -8.89 -2.10
C VAL A 152 15.37 -7.67 -2.66
N GLU A 153 16.29 -7.88 -3.61
CA GLU A 153 17.01 -6.78 -4.27
C GLU A 153 16.05 -5.89 -5.10
N LEU A 154 15.02 -6.48 -5.70
CA LEU A 154 13.97 -5.71 -6.36
C LEU A 154 13.23 -4.83 -5.34
N VAL A 155 12.89 -5.36 -4.15
CA VAL A 155 12.24 -4.57 -3.10
C VAL A 155 13.15 -3.44 -2.60
N ASP A 156 14.44 -3.71 -2.35
CA ASP A 156 15.43 -2.68 -2.01
C ASP A 156 15.46 -1.57 -3.06
N ARG A 157 15.40 -1.95 -4.33
CA ARG A 157 15.37 -1.03 -5.45
C ARG A 157 14.08 -0.20 -5.50
N LEU A 158 12.92 -0.82 -5.31
CA LEU A 158 11.62 -0.13 -5.27
C LEU A 158 11.52 0.87 -4.11
N LEU A 159 12.33 0.71 -3.07
CA LEU A 159 12.45 1.66 -1.96
C LEU A 159 13.48 2.76 -2.27
N SER A 160 14.72 2.37 -2.58
CA SER A 160 15.90 3.25 -2.59
C SER A 160 16.19 3.96 -3.92
N LYS A 161 15.54 3.56 -5.02
CA LYS A 161 15.75 4.17 -6.35
C LYS A 161 14.59 5.05 -6.80
N ARG A 162 13.73 5.46 -5.85
CA ARG A 162 12.75 6.52 -6.05
C ARG A 162 13.46 7.86 -6.21
N ALA A 163 12.82 8.81 -6.87
CA ALA A 163 13.26 10.19 -6.79
C ALA A 163 13.06 10.70 -5.35
N VAL A 164 13.77 11.75 -4.95
CA VAL A 164 13.46 12.48 -3.71
C VAL A 164 12.13 13.21 -3.86
N ILE A 165 11.93 13.82 -5.02
CA ILE A 165 10.71 14.52 -5.42
C ILE A 165 10.26 13.97 -6.76
N PHE A 166 8.96 13.72 -6.91
CA PHE A 166 8.35 13.33 -8.18
C PHE A 166 6.94 13.92 -8.29
N LEU A 167 6.77 14.95 -9.12
CA LEU A 167 5.59 15.79 -9.13
C LEU A 167 5.01 15.95 -10.53
N ASN A 168 3.69 16.15 -10.57
CA ASN A 168 2.87 16.59 -11.69
C ASN A 168 2.97 15.74 -12.98
N ALA A 169 2.10 16.05 -13.95
CA ALA A 169 1.99 15.32 -15.21
C ALA A 169 3.27 15.29 -16.07
N HIS A 170 4.21 16.22 -15.83
CA HIS A 170 5.46 16.35 -16.58
C HIS A 170 6.65 15.71 -15.87
N ASP A 171 6.44 15.00 -14.77
CA ASP A 171 7.49 14.33 -13.99
C ASP A 171 8.59 15.28 -13.54
N ASN A 172 8.23 16.37 -12.85
CA ASN A 172 9.25 17.20 -12.22
C ASN A 172 9.94 16.39 -11.11
N TYR A 173 11.26 16.28 -11.17
CA TYR A 173 12.01 15.41 -10.28
C TYR A 173 13.23 16.07 -9.63
N LEU A 174 13.55 15.59 -8.43
CA LEU A 174 14.84 15.75 -7.74
C LEU A 174 15.37 14.36 -7.39
N LEU A 175 16.59 14.02 -7.79
CA LEU A 175 17.26 12.78 -7.42
C LEU A 175 18.11 12.97 -6.16
N VAL A 176 18.50 11.85 -5.53
CA VAL A 176 19.31 11.86 -4.30
C VAL A 176 20.69 12.50 -4.48
N ASP A 177 21.24 12.46 -5.70
CA ASP A 177 22.50 13.11 -6.07
C ASP A 177 22.36 14.62 -6.35
N GLY A 178 21.17 15.18 -6.12
CA GLY A 178 20.87 16.59 -6.37
C GLY A 178 20.44 16.90 -7.81
N THR A 179 20.45 15.92 -8.72
CA THR A 179 20.03 16.13 -10.11
C THR A 179 18.56 16.53 -10.17
N LYS A 180 18.27 17.67 -10.81
CA LYS A 180 16.91 18.17 -11.06
C LYS A 180 16.56 18.11 -12.54
N GLY A 181 15.29 17.93 -12.84
CA GLY A 181 14.79 17.97 -14.21
C GLY A 181 13.29 17.72 -14.30
N PHE A 182 12.82 17.55 -15.53
CA PHE A 182 11.44 17.18 -15.83
C PHE A 182 11.38 16.36 -17.11
N GLY A 183 10.37 15.49 -17.21
CA GLY A 183 10.09 14.65 -18.37
C GLY A 183 11.14 13.58 -18.63
N LYS A 184 11.03 12.92 -19.79
CA LYS A 184 11.93 11.84 -20.26
C LYS A 184 12.01 10.61 -19.35
N TRP A 185 11.15 10.51 -18.35
CA TRP A 185 11.14 9.36 -17.44
C TRP A 185 10.78 8.06 -18.18
N GLU A 186 9.99 8.16 -19.26
CA GLU A 186 9.66 7.05 -20.16
C GLU A 186 10.87 6.46 -20.90
N THR A 187 12.01 7.15 -20.90
CA THR A 187 13.23 6.66 -21.57
C THR A 187 14.02 5.67 -20.71
N ILE A 188 13.79 5.63 -19.39
CA ILE A 188 14.52 4.76 -18.45
C ILE A 188 14.31 3.29 -18.82
N GLY A 189 15.41 2.58 -19.05
CA GLY A 189 15.42 1.17 -19.46
C GLY A 189 15.28 0.94 -20.97
N THR A 190 15.17 1.99 -21.78
CA THR A 190 15.08 1.90 -23.25
C THR A 190 16.43 2.22 -23.92
N GLU A 191 16.50 2.10 -25.25
CA GLU A 191 17.65 2.58 -26.02
C GLU A 191 17.76 4.11 -26.04
N ALA A 192 16.67 4.82 -25.77
CA ALA A 192 16.64 6.29 -25.69
C ALA A 192 17.01 6.83 -24.29
N GLN A 193 17.43 5.96 -23.38
CA GLN A 193 17.79 6.31 -22.01
C GLN A 193 18.91 7.37 -21.99
N SER A 194 18.73 8.42 -21.19
CA SER A 194 19.76 9.44 -20.99
C SER A 194 20.82 9.01 -19.95
N GLU A 195 21.97 9.69 -19.92
CA GLU A 195 23.02 9.44 -18.90
C GLU A 195 22.60 9.79 -17.46
N LYS A 196 21.59 10.65 -17.31
CA LYS A 196 21.10 11.12 -15.99
C LYS A 196 20.01 10.21 -15.45
N LEU A 197 19.05 9.85 -16.30
CA LEU A 197 17.91 9.01 -15.96
C LEU A 197 18.20 7.60 -16.46
N THR A 198 18.81 6.77 -15.61
CA THR A 198 19.18 5.39 -15.95
C THR A 198 18.50 4.38 -15.04
N LEU A 199 18.37 3.13 -15.50
CA LEU A 199 17.91 2.02 -14.64
C LEU A 199 18.74 1.94 -13.37
N GLU A 200 20.06 2.11 -13.40
CA GLU A 200 20.92 2.02 -12.22
C GLU A 200 20.59 3.08 -11.15
N LYS A 201 20.12 4.26 -11.58
CA LYS A 201 19.85 5.40 -10.72
C LYS A 201 18.39 5.55 -10.29
N CYS A 202 17.45 5.13 -11.15
CA CYS A 202 16.03 5.42 -11.00
C CYS A 202 15.17 4.21 -11.29
N ILE A 203 13.99 4.11 -10.66
CA ILE A 203 12.97 3.15 -11.07
C ILE A 203 12.26 3.60 -12.36
N SER A 204 12.05 2.67 -13.29
CA SER A 204 11.30 2.87 -14.53
C SER A 204 9.78 2.92 -14.30
N TYR A 205 8.99 3.37 -15.28
CA TYR A 205 7.52 3.33 -15.16
C TYR A 205 6.95 1.93 -14.93
N ASP A 206 7.62 0.90 -15.43
CA ASP A 206 7.19 -0.47 -15.19
C ASP A 206 7.39 -0.87 -13.72
N GLU A 207 8.44 -0.36 -13.09
CA GLU A 207 8.76 -0.58 -11.67
C GLU A 207 7.90 0.29 -10.74
N ILE A 208 7.54 1.51 -11.15
CA ILE A 208 6.68 2.41 -10.35
C ILE A 208 5.35 1.74 -9.98
N LYS A 209 4.78 0.93 -10.87
CA LYS A 209 3.55 0.17 -10.60
C LYS A 209 3.72 -0.85 -9.47
N LEU A 210 4.90 -1.48 -9.38
CA LEU A 210 5.22 -2.41 -8.29
C LEU A 210 5.49 -1.64 -7.00
N SER A 211 6.23 -0.54 -7.11
CA SER A 211 6.52 0.38 -6.00
C SER A 211 5.25 0.92 -5.35
N ALA A 212 4.23 1.21 -6.15
CA ALA A 212 2.92 1.68 -5.67
C ALA A 212 2.14 0.63 -4.84
N LEU A 213 2.56 -0.64 -4.86
CA LEU A 213 2.00 -1.71 -4.02
C LEU A 213 2.82 -1.96 -2.75
N LEU A 214 3.95 -1.27 -2.58
CA LEU A 214 4.88 -1.42 -1.45
C LEU A 214 4.74 -0.25 -0.48
N SER A 215 4.38 -0.56 0.76
CA SER A 215 4.14 0.42 1.83
C SER A 215 5.26 0.40 2.86
N VAL A 216 5.37 1.44 3.69
CA VAL A 216 6.26 1.47 4.85
C VAL A 216 5.47 1.91 6.07
N SER A 217 5.63 1.20 7.18
CA SER A 217 4.90 1.40 8.44
C SER A 217 5.86 1.50 9.61
N SER A 218 5.59 2.40 10.56
CA SER A 218 6.31 2.51 11.83
C SER A 218 5.42 3.09 12.93
N HIS A 219 5.80 2.87 14.19
CA HIS A 219 5.39 3.80 15.25
C HIS A 219 6.13 5.12 15.07
N THR A 220 5.47 6.22 15.44
CA THR A 220 6.03 7.56 15.36
C THR A 220 5.51 8.44 16.48
N HIS A 221 6.27 9.48 16.81
CA HIS A 221 5.88 10.59 17.66
C HIS A 221 5.07 11.63 16.87
N PHE A 222 3.98 12.12 17.44
CA PHE A 222 3.17 13.18 16.83
C PHE A 222 3.52 14.55 17.43
N ILE A 223 4.06 15.46 16.62
CA ILE A 223 4.41 16.81 17.14
C ILE A 223 3.22 17.78 17.11
N ASN A 224 2.23 17.52 16.27
CA ASN A 224 0.98 18.28 16.13
C ASN A 224 -0.16 17.37 15.64
N ASN A 225 -1.33 17.94 15.32
CA ASN A 225 -2.54 17.17 14.98
C ASN A 225 -2.53 16.54 13.57
N GLY A 226 -1.51 16.80 12.75
CA GLY A 226 -1.39 16.27 11.38
C GLY A 226 -2.21 17.02 10.32
N ASN A 227 -2.73 18.21 10.63
CA ASN A 227 -3.47 19.02 9.66
C ASN A 227 -2.62 19.32 8.41
N ARG A 228 -3.26 19.44 7.23
CA ARG A 228 -2.55 19.71 5.97
C ARG A 228 -1.75 21.02 5.92
N ASN A 229 -2.02 21.94 6.84
CA ASN A 229 -1.34 23.21 6.99
C ASN A 229 -0.57 23.28 8.32
N ASN A 230 -0.11 22.13 8.84
CA ASN A 230 0.59 22.09 10.12
C ASN A 230 2.01 22.69 10.06
N GLU A 231 2.63 22.70 8.88
CA GLU A 231 3.89 23.40 8.57
C GLU A 231 5.06 23.07 9.52
N GLY A 232 5.05 21.91 10.15
CA GLY A 232 6.14 21.54 11.06
C GLY A 232 6.02 22.16 12.45
N VAL A 233 4.95 22.91 12.73
CA VAL A 233 4.81 23.66 13.97
C VAL A 233 4.38 22.73 15.10
N PRO A 234 5.18 22.54 16.17
CA PRO A 234 4.79 21.71 17.30
C PRO A 234 3.56 22.29 18.02
N LYS A 235 2.54 21.47 18.24
CA LYS A 235 1.32 21.83 18.97
C LYS A 235 0.72 20.62 19.67
N ARG A 236 1.01 20.49 20.97
CA ARG A 236 0.68 19.32 21.81
C ARG A 236 -0.72 19.34 22.45
N ILE A 237 -1.65 20.14 21.93
CA ILE A 237 -3.00 20.28 22.48
C ILE A 237 -3.96 19.34 21.73
N ASN A 238 -4.68 18.50 22.47
CA ASN A 238 -5.68 17.58 21.90
C ASN A 238 -5.13 16.64 20.82
N ILE A 239 -3.91 16.15 21.00
CA ILE A 239 -3.29 15.14 20.13
C ILE A 239 -2.94 13.89 20.92
N GLU A 240 -2.85 12.75 20.23
CA GLU A 240 -2.11 11.59 20.75
C GLU A 240 -0.61 11.91 20.81
N ASN A 241 0.10 11.28 21.75
CA ASN A 241 1.55 11.45 21.85
C ASN A 241 2.30 10.67 20.75
N GLU A 242 1.82 9.46 20.47
CA GLU A 242 2.39 8.53 19.51
C GLU A 242 1.27 7.70 18.86
N GLY A 243 1.61 7.04 17.75
CA GLY A 243 0.73 6.10 17.07
C GLY A 243 1.49 5.34 16.00
N VAL A 244 0.78 4.57 15.18
CA VAL A 244 1.35 3.95 13.98
C VAL A 244 1.03 4.85 12.78
N ILE A 245 2.01 5.09 11.92
CA ILE A 245 1.83 5.74 10.63
C ILE A 245 2.26 4.81 9.50
N ILE A 246 1.45 4.74 8.44
CA ILE A 246 1.72 3.93 7.25
C ILE A 246 1.52 4.75 5.98
N GLY A 247 2.54 4.72 5.11
CA GLY A 247 2.47 5.34 3.78
C GLY A 247 1.85 4.39 2.78
N LEU A 248 0.73 4.78 2.17
CA LEU A 248 0.02 4.00 1.16
C LEU A 248 -0.05 4.78 -0.15
N ILE A 249 0.26 4.11 -1.26
CA ILE A 249 0.25 4.75 -2.58
C ILE A 249 -1.09 4.49 -3.27
N GLY A 250 -1.78 5.59 -3.59
CA GLY A 250 -3.02 5.57 -4.36
C GLY A 250 -2.79 5.46 -5.87
N THR A 251 -3.89 5.31 -6.61
CA THR A 251 -3.84 5.24 -8.07
C THR A 251 -3.54 6.61 -8.69
N ARG A 252 -2.66 6.67 -9.70
CA ARG A 252 -2.34 7.91 -10.40
C ARG A 252 -2.78 7.92 -11.86
N PHE A 253 -3.61 8.90 -12.23
CA PHE A 253 -4.15 9.05 -13.60
C PHE A 253 -3.75 10.34 -14.30
N GLU A 254 -2.98 11.20 -13.63
CA GLU A 254 -2.58 12.52 -14.13
C GLU A 254 -1.75 12.46 -15.42
N LYS A 255 -0.97 11.39 -15.62
CA LYS A 255 -0.18 11.15 -16.83
C LYS A 255 -0.76 9.96 -17.62
N PRO A 256 -1.28 10.18 -18.84
CA PRO A 256 -1.80 9.11 -19.68
C PRO A 256 -0.76 8.04 -20.01
N LYS A 257 -1.22 6.81 -20.27
CA LYS A 257 -0.46 5.66 -20.80
C LYS A 257 0.56 5.01 -19.87
N VAL A 258 0.73 5.50 -18.65
CA VAL A 258 1.68 4.95 -17.66
C VAL A 258 1.01 4.70 -16.31
N MET A 259 1.70 4.04 -15.37
CA MET A 259 1.22 3.77 -14.02
C MET A 259 -0.17 3.09 -14.02
N GLU A 260 -1.09 3.47 -13.13
CA GLU A 260 -2.44 2.92 -13.09
C GLU A 260 -3.32 3.31 -14.28
N TYR A 261 -3.02 4.42 -14.98
CA TYR A 261 -3.75 4.76 -16.21
C TYR A 261 -3.65 3.62 -17.23
N ALA A 262 -2.46 3.03 -17.40
CA ALA A 262 -2.24 1.96 -18.36
C ALA A 262 -3.04 0.67 -18.08
N ASP A 263 -3.46 0.45 -16.83
CA ASP A 263 -4.17 -0.77 -16.44
C ASP A 263 -5.69 -0.57 -16.37
N ILE A 264 -6.15 0.65 -16.10
CA ILE A 264 -7.55 0.94 -15.73
C ILE A 264 -8.27 1.77 -16.79
N VAL A 265 -7.56 2.67 -17.47
CA VAL A 265 -8.15 3.53 -18.51
C VAL A 265 -7.96 2.87 -19.86
N ILE A 266 -9.07 2.71 -20.59
CA ILE A 266 -9.13 2.02 -21.86
C ILE A 266 -9.50 3.01 -22.96
N THR A 267 -8.64 3.15 -23.97
CA THR A 267 -8.85 4.05 -25.12
C THR A 267 -8.53 3.37 -26.43
N SER A 268 -9.13 3.82 -27.52
CA SER A 268 -8.88 3.28 -28.88
C SER A 268 -7.44 3.46 -29.34
N THR A 269 -6.75 4.50 -28.87
CA THR A 269 -5.36 4.78 -29.25
C THR A 269 -4.33 4.04 -28.39
N GLN A 270 -4.70 3.68 -27.16
CA GLN A 270 -3.82 2.95 -26.23
C GLN A 270 -4.00 1.44 -26.35
N ASN A 271 -5.24 0.95 -26.29
CA ASN A 271 -5.54 -0.47 -26.13
C ASN A 271 -5.58 -1.20 -27.48
N THR A 272 -4.41 -1.25 -28.11
CA THR A 272 -4.19 -1.92 -29.40
C THR A 272 -3.12 -3.00 -29.28
N TYR A 273 -3.13 -3.94 -30.22
CA TYR A 273 -2.07 -4.94 -30.33
C TYR A 273 -0.67 -4.33 -30.44
N GLY A 274 -0.52 -3.23 -31.21
CA GLY A 274 0.76 -2.55 -31.40
C GLY A 274 1.35 -1.94 -30.13
N ASN A 275 0.50 -1.62 -29.15
CA ASN A 275 0.93 -1.11 -27.83
C ASN A 275 1.04 -2.23 -26.78
N GLY A 276 0.98 -3.49 -27.20
CA GLY A 276 1.16 -4.66 -26.33
C GLY A 276 -0.09 -5.09 -25.55
N TYR A 277 -1.28 -4.60 -25.92
CA TYR A 277 -2.56 -5.09 -25.37
C TYR A 277 -3.10 -6.28 -26.17
N GLY A 278 -4.07 -6.99 -25.60
CA GLY A 278 -4.57 -8.25 -26.16
C GLY A 278 -3.66 -9.43 -25.84
N ASN A 279 -3.94 -10.57 -26.47
CA ASN A 279 -3.27 -11.85 -26.20
C ASN A 279 -2.73 -12.54 -27.48
N GLN A 280 -2.58 -11.78 -28.56
CA GLN A 280 -2.13 -12.34 -29.85
C GLN A 280 -0.64 -12.67 -29.88
N PHE A 281 0.17 -11.95 -29.09
CA PHE A 281 1.63 -12.08 -29.08
C PHE A 281 2.16 -12.69 -27.79
N ALA A 282 3.49 -12.82 -27.71
CA ALA A 282 4.17 -13.21 -26.48
C ALA A 282 3.75 -12.32 -25.29
N PRO A 283 3.72 -12.86 -24.05
CA PRO A 283 3.28 -12.10 -22.88
C PRO A 283 4.02 -10.77 -22.74
N THR A 284 3.28 -9.67 -22.77
CA THR A 284 3.77 -8.32 -22.48
C THR A 284 3.57 -8.00 -20.99
N LEU A 285 4.22 -6.93 -20.50
CA LEU A 285 3.90 -6.43 -19.15
C LEU A 285 2.42 -6.08 -18.98
N ARG A 286 1.71 -5.61 -20.02
CA ARG A 286 0.27 -5.37 -19.96
C ARG A 286 -0.48 -6.67 -19.66
N THR A 287 -0.15 -7.76 -20.35
CA THR A 287 -0.76 -9.07 -20.08
C THR A 287 -0.44 -9.62 -18.68
N ILE A 288 0.76 -9.36 -18.17
CA ILE A 288 1.17 -9.78 -16.81
C ILE A 288 0.35 -9.05 -15.75
N PHE A 289 0.20 -7.74 -15.87
CA PHE A 289 -0.60 -6.95 -14.93
C PHE A 289 -2.10 -7.26 -15.04
N SER A 290 -2.66 -7.40 -16.25
CA SER A 290 -4.06 -7.82 -16.41
C SER A 290 -4.29 -9.22 -15.80
N GLY A 291 -3.37 -10.16 -16.06
CA GLY A 291 -3.41 -11.50 -15.48
C GLY A 291 -3.28 -11.50 -13.95
N PHE A 292 -2.46 -10.62 -13.38
CA PHE A 292 -2.38 -10.40 -11.93
C PHE A 292 -3.71 -10.01 -11.33
N TYR A 293 -4.46 -9.10 -11.97
CA TYR A 293 -5.82 -8.76 -11.54
C TYR A 293 -6.84 -9.85 -11.87
N GLY A 294 -6.47 -10.94 -12.56
CA GLY A 294 -7.40 -11.95 -13.03
C GLY A 294 -8.40 -11.40 -14.06
N GLU A 295 -7.94 -10.46 -14.89
CA GLU A 295 -8.75 -9.80 -15.91
C GLU A 295 -8.11 -9.98 -17.30
N PRO A 296 -8.91 -9.96 -18.38
CA PRO A 296 -8.36 -10.00 -19.73
C PRO A 296 -7.58 -8.71 -20.04
N CYS A 297 -6.52 -8.84 -20.83
CA CYS A 297 -5.82 -7.69 -21.38
C CYS A 297 -6.62 -7.12 -22.56
N PHE A 298 -7.49 -6.14 -22.29
CA PHE A 298 -8.46 -5.66 -23.27
C PHE A 298 -7.84 -4.91 -24.44
N LEU A 299 -8.30 -5.25 -25.64
CA LEU A 299 -8.39 -4.32 -26.76
C LEU A 299 -9.61 -3.41 -26.57
N TYR A 300 -9.56 -2.22 -27.16
CA TYR A 300 -10.64 -1.23 -27.04
C TYR A 300 -12.01 -1.79 -27.47
N GLU A 301 -12.08 -2.44 -28.63
CA GLU A 301 -13.33 -2.96 -29.20
C GLU A 301 -13.96 -4.02 -28.28
N ASN A 302 -13.12 -4.87 -27.68
CA ASN A 302 -13.55 -5.91 -26.76
C ASN A 302 -14.12 -5.31 -25.46
N ALA A 303 -13.52 -4.22 -24.96
CA ALA A 303 -14.02 -3.53 -23.78
C ALA A 303 -15.35 -2.81 -24.06
N VAL A 304 -15.48 -2.17 -25.23
CA VAL A 304 -16.74 -1.54 -25.67
C VAL A 304 -17.86 -2.56 -25.79
N GLU A 305 -17.59 -3.75 -26.34
CA GLU A 305 -18.59 -4.81 -26.42
C GLU A 305 -18.97 -5.35 -25.03
N LEU A 306 -17.98 -5.60 -24.17
CA LEU A 306 -18.25 -6.05 -22.79
C LEU A 306 -19.04 -5.01 -21.99
N LYS A 307 -18.82 -3.72 -22.20
CA LYS A 307 -19.59 -2.64 -21.56
C LYS A 307 -21.08 -2.73 -21.87
N LYS A 308 -21.47 -3.14 -23.09
CA LYS A 308 -22.90 -3.33 -23.43
C LYS A 308 -23.54 -4.41 -22.56
N GLN A 309 -22.77 -5.43 -22.18
CA GLN A 309 -23.22 -6.55 -21.36
C GLN A 309 -23.11 -6.26 -19.85
N LYS A 310 -22.11 -5.47 -19.45
CA LYS A 310 -21.78 -5.12 -18.05
C LYS A 310 -21.56 -3.61 -17.90
N PRO A 311 -22.63 -2.79 -17.97
CA PRO A 311 -22.50 -1.33 -17.97
C PRO A 311 -21.91 -0.78 -16.67
N ASP A 312 -22.18 -1.41 -15.52
CA ASP A 312 -21.70 -0.94 -14.20
C ASP A 312 -20.18 -1.15 -13.99
N ARG A 313 -19.56 -2.04 -14.78
CA ARG A 313 -18.10 -2.26 -14.74
C ARG A 313 -17.34 -1.07 -15.29
N PHE A 314 -17.86 -0.41 -16.32
CA PHE A 314 -17.15 0.64 -17.04
C PHE A 314 -17.84 1.99 -16.86
N LYS A 315 -17.15 2.92 -16.21
CA LYS A 315 -17.56 4.32 -16.25
C LYS A 315 -17.07 4.93 -17.55
N GLU A 316 -18.00 5.36 -18.40
CA GLU A 316 -17.67 6.22 -19.52
C GLU A 316 -17.28 7.61 -19.01
N LEU A 317 -16.12 8.07 -19.46
CA LEU A 317 -15.63 9.44 -19.32
C LEU A 317 -16.01 10.21 -20.59
N ASP A 318 -15.11 11.04 -21.11
CA ASP A 318 -15.31 11.77 -22.37
C ASP A 318 -14.70 11.01 -23.56
N ASP A 319 -15.15 11.33 -24.78
CA ASP A 319 -14.59 10.83 -26.05
C ASP A 319 -14.46 9.30 -26.18
N GLY A 320 -15.40 8.55 -25.59
CA GLY A 320 -15.40 7.09 -25.62
C GLY A 320 -14.33 6.43 -24.72
N ILE A 321 -13.65 7.21 -23.88
CA ILE A 321 -12.71 6.70 -22.88
C ILE A 321 -13.48 5.93 -21.81
N LEU A 322 -13.04 4.70 -21.56
CA LEU A 322 -13.63 3.85 -20.52
C LEU A 322 -12.72 3.77 -19.31
N PHE A 323 -13.31 3.85 -18.12
CA PHE A 323 -12.66 3.59 -16.85
C PHE A 323 -13.17 2.27 -16.27
N ASP A 324 -12.27 1.30 -16.04
CA ASP A 324 -12.63 0.00 -15.49
C ASP A 324 -12.72 0.04 -13.95
N ASN A 325 -13.95 0.12 -13.43
CA ASN A 325 -14.23 0.13 -12.00
C ASN A 325 -13.74 -1.15 -11.30
N HIS A 326 -13.71 -2.29 -12.00
CA HIS A 326 -13.27 -3.56 -11.40
C HIS A 326 -11.76 -3.54 -11.16
N VAL A 327 -10.97 -3.20 -12.17
CA VAL A 327 -9.49 -3.16 -12.05
C VAL A 327 -9.08 -2.08 -11.04
N TYR A 328 -9.77 -0.92 -11.05
CA TYR A 328 -9.57 0.11 -10.02
C TYR A 328 -9.79 -0.41 -8.60
N SER A 329 -10.92 -1.08 -8.36
CA SER A 329 -11.24 -1.65 -7.04
C SER A 329 -10.22 -2.72 -6.62
N LYS A 330 -9.78 -3.56 -7.56
CA LYS A 330 -8.74 -4.58 -7.32
C LYS A 330 -7.41 -3.95 -6.93
N ARG A 331 -6.95 -2.93 -7.67
CA ARG A 331 -5.72 -2.20 -7.36
C ARG A 331 -5.76 -1.58 -5.96
N LEU A 332 -6.89 -0.99 -5.58
CA LEU A 332 -7.09 -0.40 -4.26
C LEU A 332 -7.17 -1.44 -3.14
N ALA A 333 -7.83 -2.57 -3.38
CA ALA A 333 -8.04 -3.62 -2.39
C ALA A 333 -6.73 -4.06 -1.72
N LEU A 334 -5.62 -4.12 -2.46
CA LEU A 334 -4.33 -4.51 -1.90
C LEU A 334 -3.77 -3.51 -0.90
N SER A 335 -3.88 -2.20 -1.18
CA SER A 335 -3.46 -1.14 -0.25
C SER A 335 -4.38 -1.11 0.97
N MET A 336 -5.69 -1.34 0.78
CA MET A 336 -6.67 -1.41 1.86
C MET A 336 -6.43 -2.61 2.77
N ASP A 337 -6.25 -3.80 2.20
CA ASP A 337 -5.98 -5.03 2.92
C ASP A 337 -4.65 -4.91 3.70
N THR A 338 -3.61 -4.33 3.07
CA THR A 338 -2.33 -4.07 3.75
C THR A 338 -2.51 -3.19 4.99
N LEU A 339 -3.26 -2.09 4.88
CA LEU A 339 -3.59 -1.23 6.02
C LEU A 339 -4.34 -1.99 7.12
N LEU A 340 -5.37 -2.74 6.74
CA LEU A 340 -6.22 -3.45 7.68
C LEU A 340 -5.44 -4.55 8.43
N PHE A 341 -4.63 -5.35 7.72
CA PHE A 341 -3.79 -6.36 8.35
C PHE A 341 -2.74 -5.74 9.27
N GLU A 342 -2.07 -4.66 8.84
CA GLU A 342 -1.08 -3.95 9.65
C GLU A 342 -1.71 -3.37 10.92
N ALA A 343 -2.83 -2.66 10.80
CA ALA A 343 -3.53 -2.08 11.95
C ALA A 343 -3.96 -3.16 12.94
N ASN A 344 -4.53 -4.26 12.43
CA ASN A 344 -4.95 -5.40 13.23
C ASN A 344 -3.76 -6.04 13.96
N GLN A 345 -2.65 -6.29 13.26
CA GLN A 345 -1.47 -6.92 13.85
C GLN A 345 -0.84 -6.03 14.92
N ARG A 346 -0.70 -4.72 14.68
CA ARG A 346 -0.15 -3.76 15.64
C ARG A 346 -0.99 -3.67 16.91
N ALA A 347 -2.31 -3.54 16.77
CA ALA A 347 -3.21 -3.49 17.92
C ALA A 347 -3.22 -4.81 18.71
N ARG A 348 -3.25 -5.95 18.01
CA ARG A 348 -3.15 -7.28 18.64
C ARG A 348 -1.86 -7.44 19.44
N THR A 349 -0.73 -7.02 18.88
CA THR A 349 0.58 -7.10 19.54
C THR A 349 0.64 -6.25 20.81
N GLN A 350 -0.07 -5.11 20.82
CA GLN A 350 -0.19 -4.24 21.99
C GLN A 350 -1.32 -4.67 22.97
N GLY A 351 -2.11 -5.69 22.64
CA GLY A 351 -3.23 -6.14 23.48
C GLY A 351 -4.38 -5.13 23.55
N THR A 352 -4.57 -4.30 22.53
CA THR A 352 -5.65 -3.30 22.43
C THR A 352 -6.41 -3.44 21.10
N THR A 353 -7.29 -2.48 20.80
CA THR A 353 -7.97 -2.36 19.50
C THR A 353 -7.47 -1.16 18.72
N ALA A 354 -7.50 -1.23 17.39
CA ALA A 354 -7.11 -0.16 16.49
C ALA A 354 -8.28 0.80 16.21
N PHE A 355 -7.97 2.10 16.24
CA PHE A 355 -8.74 3.16 15.61
C PHE A 355 -7.98 3.59 14.36
N VAL A 356 -8.51 3.28 13.18
CA VAL A 356 -7.82 3.47 11.90
C VAL A 356 -8.28 4.77 11.24
N HIS A 357 -7.36 5.68 10.98
CA HIS A 357 -7.59 6.92 10.26
C HIS A 357 -7.22 6.78 8.77
N VAL A 358 -8.24 6.88 7.92
CA VAL A 358 -8.15 6.71 6.48
C VAL A 358 -8.35 8.04 5.78
N VAL A 359 -7.36 8.46 5.00
CA VAL A 359 -7.50 9.56 4.03
C VAL A 359 -7.70 9.01 2.61
N GLY A 360 -8.12 9.87 1.69
CA GLY A 360 -8.24 9.50 0.28
C GLY A 360 -6.88 9.22 -0.35
N LEU A 361 -6.66 7.99 -0.81
CA LEU A 361 -5.43 7.59 -1.51
C LEU A 361 -5.61 7.81 -3.02
N GLY A 362 -4.89 8.78 -3.59
CA GLY A 362 -5.00 9.13 -5.02
C GLY A 362 -6.33 9.78 -5.41
N LEU A 363 -7.11 10.27 -4.43
CA LEU A 363 -8.40 10.96 -4.65
C LEU A 363 -8.29 12.49 -4.73
N GLY A 364 -7.07 13.02 -4.63
CA GLY A 364 -6.74 14.43 -4.85
C GLY A 364 -6.57 14.74 -6.33
N VAL A 365 -5.48 15.44 -6.68
CA VAL A 365 -5.15 15.81 -8.07
C VAL A 365 -4.90 14.62 -9.00
N TRP A 366 -4.77 13.41 -8.47
CA TRP A 366 -4.51 12.20 -9.25
C TRP A 366 -5.75 11.50 -9.79
N LYS A 367 -6.96 11.82 -9.32
CA LYS A 367 -8.19 11.22 -9.85
C LYS A 367 -8.59 11.90 -11.16
N ILE A 368 -9.31 11.18 -12.01
CA ILE A 368 -9.87 11.70 -13.27
C ILE A 368 -11.38 11.89 -13.23
N SER A 369 -12.06 11.34 -12.23
CA SER A 369 -13.51 11.50 -12.11
C SER A 369 -14.02 11.42 -10.66
N PRO A 370 -15.04 12.20 -10.27
CA PRO A 370 -15.56 12.21 -8.91
C PRO A 370 -16.10 10.86 -8.40
N HIS A 371 -16.58 9.98 -9.29
CA HIS A 371 -17.14 8.67 -8.89
C HIS A 371 -16.14 7.77 -8.15
N GLN A 372 -14.84 8.01 -8.34
CA GLN A 372 -13.76 7.31 -7.66
C GLN A 372 -13.86 7.44 -6.13
N ASN A 373 -14.36 8.56 -5.61
CA ASN A 373 -14.55 8.74 -4.17
C ASN A 373 -15.53 7.70 -3.60
N SER A 374 -16.67 7.48 -4.26
CA SER A 374 -17.66 6.48 -3.83
C SER A 374 -17.11 5.07 -3.97
N LEU A 375 -16.49 4.77 -5.12
CA LEU A 375 -15.93 3.46 -5.41
C LEU A 375 -14.82 3.09 -4.41
N PHE A 376 -13.98 4.05 -3.99
CA PHE A 376 -12.96 3.86 -2.97
C PHE A 376 -13.55 3.41 -1.63
N VAL A 377 -14.57 4.11 -1.14
CA VAL A 377 -15.16 3.81 0.18
C VAL A 377 -15.99 2.51 0.12
N ASP A 378 -16.71 2.27 -0.97
CA ASP A 378 -17.44 1.02 -1.15
C ASP A 378 -16.52 -0.19 -1.33
N THR A 379 -15.33 0.00 -1.92
CA THR A 379 -14.30 -1.05 -1.97
C THR A 379 -13.79 -1.37 -0.56
N PHE A 380 -13.57 -0.35 0.29
CA PHE A 380 -13.24 -0.56 1.70
C PHE A 380 -14.30 -1.39 2.43
N ALA A 381 -15.59 -1.05 2.27
CA ALA A 381 -16.69 -1.82 2.87
C ALA A 381 -16.65 -3.28 2.43
N LYS A 382 -16.45 -3.51 1.12
CA LYS A 382 -16.33 -4.85 0.55
C LYS A 382 -15.17 -5.62 1.18
N ARG A 383 -13.99 -5.00 1.32
CA ARG A 383 -12.81 -5.63 1.93
C ARG A 383 -12.99 -5.92 3.41
N ILE A 384 -13.56 -5.00 4.18
CA ILE A 384 -13.89 -5.22 5.60
C ILE A 384 -14.77 -6.46 5.77
N ILE A 385 -15.84 -6.57 4.97
CA ILE A 385 -16.76 -7.71 5.01
C ILE A 385 -16.04 -9.00 4.59
N SER A 386 -15.25 -8.97 3.52
CA SER A 386 -14.56 -10.14 2.98
C SER A 386 -13.45 -10.68 3.90
N LEU A 387 -12.67 -9.80 4.52
CA LEU A 387 -11.61 -10.18 5.46
C LEU A 387 -12.20 -10.63 6.81
N GLY A 388 -13.32 -10.03 7.22
CA GLY A 388 -14.16 -10.49 8.32
C GLY A 388 -13.37 -10.89 9.58
N PRO A 389 -13.37 -12.19 9.98
CA PRO A 389 -12.73 -12.66 11.21
C PRO A 389 -11.24 -12.32 11.35
N HIS A 390 -10.53 -12.02 10.26
CA HIS A 390 -9.13 -11.63 10.31
C HIS A 390 -8.89 -10.23 10.91
N LEU A 391 -9.95 -9.44 11.09
CA LEU A 391 -9.89 -8.05 11.56
C LEU A 391 -10.30 -7.88 13.03
N GLY A 392 -10.20 -8.94 13.84
CA GLY A 392 -10.69 -9.00 15.23
C GLY A 392 -10.15 -7.94 16.21
N SER A 393 -9.05 -7.27 15.88
CA SER A 393 -8.43 -6.22 16.68
C SER A 393 -8.65 -4.81 16.11
N ILE A 394 -9.48 -4.64 15.08
CA ILE A 394 -9.90 -3.31 14.61
C ILE A 394 -11.28 -3.01 15.19
N SER A 395 -11.45 -1.88 15.86
CA SER A 395 -12.76 -1.50 16.35
C SER A 395 -13.43 -0.40 15.55
N ASP A 396 -12.64 0.51 14.99
CA ASP A 396 -13.14 1.73 14.35
C ASP A 396 -12.32 2.07 13.13
N ILE A 397 -12.99 2.53 12.07
CA ILE A 397 -12.36 3.12 10.90
C ILE A 397 -13.02 4.46 10.64
N VAL A 398 -12.21 5.53 10.65
CA VAL A 398 -12.64 6.86 10.23
C VAL A 398 -12.17 7.15 8.81
N PHE A 399 -13.11 7.51 7.96
CA PHE A 399 -12.88 8.02 6.62
C PHE A 399 -12.89 9.54 6.65
N ALA A 400 -11.71 10.14 6.51
CA ALA A 400 -11.50 11.57 6.68
C ALA A 400 -11.27 12.31 5.36
N TYR A 401 -11.87 13.50 5.24
CA TYR A 401 -11.73 14.42 4.11
C TYR A 401 -12.09 13.80 2.74
N LEU A 402 -13.09 12.91 2.69
CA LEU A 402 -13.54 12.27 1.44
C LEU A 402 -14.66 13.04 0.70
N GLY A 403 -14.91 14.30 1.08
CA GLY A 403 -15.87 15.17 0.40
C GLY A 403 -17.32 14.81 0.74
N SER A 404 -18.16 14.62 -0.29
CA SER A 404 -19.61 14.41 -0.17
C SER A 404 -20.03 12.98 0.18
N ILE A 405 -19.10 12.11 0.57
CA ILE A 405 -19.43 10.74 0.96
C ILE A 405 -20.27 10.74 2.24
N THR A 406 -21.42 10.06 2.20
CA THR A 406 -22.35 9.96 3.34
C THR A 406 -22.45 8.54 3.91
N SER A 407 -21.90 7.54 3.22
CA SER A 407 -21.92 6.14 3.65
C SER A 407 -20.76 5.34 3.05
N CYS A 408 -20.42 4.23 3.69
CA CYS A 408 -19.42 3.25 3.27
C CYS A 408 -20.12 1.91 3.02
N GLY A 409 -20.31 1.48 1.77
CA GLY A 409 -21.06 0.26 1.46
C GLY A 409 -22.50 0.26 1.99
N GLY A 410 -23.13 1.44 2.05
CA GLY A 410 -24.46 1.64 2.62
C GLY A 410 -24.52 1.86 4.13
N TYR A 411 -23.40 1.73 4.86
CA TYR A 411 -23.30 2.02 6.30
C TYR A 411 -23.00 3.50 6.53
N LYS A 412 -23.84 4.20 7.30
CA LYS A 412 -23.66 5.61 7.65
C LYS A 412 -22.63 5.78 8.75
N SER A 413 -22.19 7.02 8.97
CA SER A 413 -21.31 7.32 10.11
C SER A 413 -21.99 6.92 11.43
N GLY A 414 -21.27 6.16 12.26
CA GLY A 414 -21.75 5.58 13.51
C GLY A 414 -22.28 4.15 13.37
N ASP A 415 -22.59 3.69 12.16
CA ASP A 415 -23.03 2.31 11.94
C ASP A 415 -21.87 1.32 12.13
N ILE A 416 -22.23 0.08 12.47
CA ILE A 416 -21.31 -1.05 12.60
C ILE A 416 -21.46 -1.94 11.38
N ILE A 417 -20.37 -2.19 10.66
CA ILE A 417 -20.30 -3.27 9.67
C ILE A 417 -20.19 -4.59 10.44
N PRO A 418 -21.21 -5.47 10.39
CA PRO A 418 -21.23 -6.69 11.19
C PRO A 418 -20.18 -7.69 10.70
N ILE A 419 -19.44 -8.28 11.63
CA ILE A 419 -18.46 -9.34 11.38
C ILE A 419 -18.74 -10.48 12.36
N PRO A 420 -19.18 -11.67 11.88
CA PRO A 420 -19.40 -12.83 12.74
C PRO A 420 -18.13 -13.19 13.54
N GLY A 421 -18.30 -13.39 14.86
CA GLY A 421 -17.20 -13.73 15.76
C GLY A 421 -16.29 -12.56 16.16
N HIS A 422 -16.55 -11.34 15.69
CA HIS A 422 -15.77 -10.17 16.10
C HIS A 422 -16.04 -9.82 17.57
N PRO A 423 -15.01 -9.52 18.39
CA PRO A 423 -15.19 -9.20 19.83
C PRO A 423 -16.14 -8.05 20.12
N ARG A 424 -16.39 -7.19 19.12
CA ARG A 424 -17.29 -6.02 19.20
C ARG A 424 -18.46 -6.10 18.22
N SER A 425 -18.83 -7.31 17.79
CA SER A 425 -19.87 -7.59 16.77
C SER A 425 -19.58 -7.08 15.36
N GLY A 426 -18.60 -6.20 15.19
CA GLY A 426 -18.17 -5.66 13.91
C GLY A 426 -17.23 -4.48 14.07
N ILE A 427 -17.09 -3.70 12.99
CA ILE A 427 -16.24 -2.50 12.94
C ILE A 427 -17.13 -1.27 12.78
N LYS A 428 -16.95 -0.27 13.65
CA LYS A 428 -17.64 1.02 13.59
C LYS A 428 -17.07 1.87 12.46
N VAL A 429 -17.93 2.33 11.55
CA VAL A 429 -17.54 3.25 10.48
C VAL A 429 -17.84 4.68 10.90
N ILE A 430 -16.86 5.57 10.74
CA ILE A 430 -17.00 7.01 11.01
C ILE A 430 -16.68 7.76 9.73
N ILE A 431 -17.50 8.74 9.37
CA ILE A 431 -17.23 9.63 8.25
C ILE A 431 -17.18 11.04 8.80
N SER A 432 -15.99 11.64 8.86
CA SER A 432 -15.79 12.94 9.49
C SER A 432 -14.50 13.61 9.02
N ASN A 433 -14.45 14.94 9.05
CA ASN A 433 -13.21 15.69 8.79
C ASN A 433 -12.37 15.77 10.08
N ARG A 434 -11.94 14.61 10.57
CA ARG A 434 -11.10 14.48 11.78
C ARG A 434 -9.62 14.62 11.40
N GLU A 435 -8.89 15.44 12.14
CA GLU A 435 -7.43 15.56 11.97
C GLU A 435 -6.72 14.25 12.36
N PRO A 436 -5.68 13.83 11.64
CA PRO A 436 -5.07 12.49 11.78
C PRO A 436 -4.67 12.13 13.21
N HIS A 437 -3.97 13.03 13.91
CA HIS A 437 -3.35 12.74 15.22
C HIS A 437 -4.19 13.21 16.41
N THR A 438 -5.46 13.56 16.19
CA THR A 438 -6.35 14.02 17.27
C THR A 438 -6.38 12.99 18.41
N LYS A 439 -6.39 13.46 19.66
CA LYS A 439 -6.47 12.58 20.83
C LYS A 439 -7.76 11.74 20.80
N LEU A 440 -7.65 10.46 21.12
CA LEU A 440 -8.79 9.58 21.31
C LEU A 440 -9.33 9.75 22.73
N ALA A 441 -10.65 9.91 22.84
CA ALA A 441 -11.34 10.22 24.09
C ALA A 441 -12.64 9.40 24.21
N GLY A 442 -13.23 9.39 25.41
CA GLY A 442 -14.44 8.61 25.69
C GLY A 442 -14.24 7.13 25.39
N ASP A 443 -15.18 6.52 24.66
CA ASP A 443 -15.15 5.11 24.27
C ASP A 443 -13.99 4.73 23.33
N ASP A 444 -13.28 5.73 22.80
CA ASP A 444 -12.11 5.55 21.95
C ASP A 444 -10.78 5.65 22.71
N ALA A 445 -10.79 6.11 23.97
CA ALA A 445 -9.58 6.26 24.78
C ALA A 445 -8.83 4.92 24.97
N GLY A 446 -7.50 4.94 24.84
CA GLY A 446 -6.64 3.76 25.03
C GLY A 446 -6.55 2.81 23.83
N LYS A 447 -7.27 3.09 22.73
CA LYS A 447 -7.09 2.41 21.45
C LYS A 447 -5.78 2.82 20.79
N LEU A 448 -5.22 1.94 19.96
CA LEU A 448 -4.08 2.28 19.12
C LEU A 448 -4.55 3.13 17.94
N LEU A 449 -4.08 4.38 17.85
CA LEU A 449 -4.29 5.22 16.68
C LEU A 449 -3.37 4.76 15.54
N VAL A 450 -3.95 4.32 14.43
CA VAL A 450 -3.24 3.93 13.21
C VAL A 450 -3.62 4.90 12.09
N VAL A 451 -2.65 5.61 11.54
CA VAL A 451 -2.85 6.69 10.58
C VAL A 451 -2.29 6.29 9.23
N SER A 452 -3.11 6.40 8.19
CA SER A 452 -2.62 6.32 6.81
C SER A 452 -2.36 7.72 6.25
N TYR A 453 -1.30 7.85 5.46
CA TYR A 453 -1.10 9.00 4.58
C TYR A 453 -0.97 8.55 3.12
N ALA A 454 -1.41 9.41 2.21
CA ALA A 454 -1.21 9.20 0.78
C ALA A 454 0.24 9.51 0.44
N TRP A 455 0.93 8.54 -0.15
CA TRP A 455 2.33 8.63 -0.60
C TRP A 455 2.42 8.46 -2.12
N ASP A 456 3.55 8.85 -2.73
CA ASP A 456 3.86 8.70 -4.15
C ASP A 456 4.70 7.43 -4.44
N GLY A 457 4.37 6.74 -5.54
CA GLY A 457 5.05 5.51 -5.96
C GLY A 457 6.49 5.70 -6.41
N ASN A 458 6.92 6.94 -6.68
CA ASN A 458 8.25 7.29 -7.18
C ASN A 458 8.90 8.47 -6.44
N ALA A 459 8.44 8.79 -5.23
CA ALA A 459 9.11 9.76 -4.36
C ALA A 459 9.54 9.13 -3.02
N LEU A 460 10.56 9.71 -2.39
CA LEU A 460 10.86 9.44 -0.98
C LEU A 460 9.71 9.93 -0.09
N PRO A 461 9.59 9.43 1.16
CA PRO A 461 8.54 9.88 2.08
C PRO A 461 8.57 11.40 2.24
N GLY A 462 7.41 12.04 2.08
CA GLY A 462 7.24 13.48 2.20
C GLY A 462 7.21 14.25 0.88
N ASN A 463 7.76 13.70 -0.22
CA ASN A 463 7.73 14.26 -1.58
C ASN A 463 7.93 15.81 -1.62
N GLU A 464 6.87 16.62 -1.72
CA GLU A 464 6.91 18.09 -1.70
C GLU A 464 7.62 18.70 -0.48
N PHE A 465 7.68 17.95 0.63
CA PHE A 465 8.45 18.30 1.82
C PHE A 465 9.90 18.66 1.45
N TRP A 466 10.55 17.86 0.60
CA TRP A 466 11.96 18.03 0.27
C TRP A 466 12.26 19.28 -0.59
N HIS A 467 11.25 19.98 -1.12
CA HIS A 467 11.42 21.32 -1.71
C HIS A 467 10.96 22.46 -0.81
N GLY A 468 10.62 22.19 0.46
CA GLY A 468 10.16 23.19 1.43
C GLY A 468 8.66 23.50 1.38
N SER A 469 7.85 22.74 0.65
CA SER A 469 6.39 22.90 0.70
C SER A 469 5.83 22.02 1.80
N LEU A 470 5.67 22.61 2.98
CA LEU A 470 5.28 21.93 4.20
C LEU A 470 3.75 21.78 4.36
N SER A 471 2.98 22.20 3.36
CA SER A 471 1.52 22.22 3.41
C SER A 471 0.87 21.86 2.07
N GLY A 472 -0.45 21.65 2.10
CA GLY A 472 -1.30 21.51 0.90
C GLY A 472 -1.63 20.07 0.47
N SER A 473 -0.75 19.10 0.73
CA SER A 473 -0.98 17.68 0.41
C SER A 473 -0.71 16.75 1.60
N GLY A 474 -1.02 15.45 1.46
CA GLY A 474 -0.89 14.47 2.54
C GLY A 474 0.55 14.14 2.89
N ASP A 475 1.41 14.03 1.89
CA ASP A 475 2.85 13.75 2.00
C ASP A 475 3.60 14.75 2.90
N PRO A 476 3.64 16.06 2.59
CA PRO A 476 4.34 17.03 3.41
C PRO A 476 3.68 17.24 4.76
N ALA A 477 2.35 17.07 4.86
CA ALA A 477 1.67 17.16 6.14
C ALA A 477 2.13 16.04 7.10
N ALA A 478 2.25 14.80 6.61
CA ALA A 478 2.76 13.68 7.39
C ALA A 478 4.24 13.86 7.75
N ALA A 479 5.09 14.25 6.78
CA ALA A 479 6.50 14.53 7.02
C ALA A 479 6.73 15.70 7.98
N SER A 480 5.81 16.66 8.03
CA SER A 480 5.88 17.81 8.93
C SER A 480 5.26 17.56 10.31
N SER A 481 4.66 16.41 10.55
CA SER A 481 3.99 16.11 11.83
C SER A 481 4.49 14.83 12.51
N THR A 482 5.37 14.09 11.84
CA THR A 482 5.92 12.79 12.23
C THR A 482 7.35 12.62 11.70
N GLN A 483 8.03 11.53 12.07
CA GLN A 483 9.41 11.27 11.63
C GLN A 483 9.52 10.50 10.30
N ILE A 484 8.49 10.44 9.46
CA ILE A 484 8.54 9.60 8.23
C ILE A 484 9.70 9.94 7.29
N ALA A 485 10.16 11.20 7.25
CA ALA A 485 11.28 11.64 6.41
C ALA A 485 12.62 11.00 6.81
N GLU A 486 12.74 10.52 8.06
CA GLU A 486 13.89 9.75 8.56
C GLU A 486 13.55 8.26 8.65
N LEU A 487 12.44 7.91 9.34
CA LEU A 487 12.14 6.52 9.69
C LEU A 487 11.69 5.68 8.50
N HIS A 488 11.04 6.28 7.50
CA HIS A 488 10.58 5.57 6.30
C HIS A 488 11.57 5.74 5.12
N ASN A 489 12.67 6.45 5.32
CA ASN A 489 13.65 6.74 4.27
C ASN A 489 14.73 5.65 4.23
N PRO A 490 14.84 4.88 3.13
CA PRO A 490 15.81 3.78 3.01
C PRO A 490 17.27 4.23 2.98
N HIS A 491 17.54 5.53 2.78
CA HIS A 491 18.89 6.09 2.85
C HIS A 491 19.32 6.48 4.27
N ILE A 492 18.38 6.51 5.23
CA ILE A 492 18.63 6.94 6.60
C ILE A 492 18.37 5.79 7.58
N ASN A 493 17.27 5.07 7.43
CA ASN A 493 16.90 3.97 8.31
C ASN A 493 17.07 2.62 7.61
N SER A 494 18.09 1.86 8.03
CA SER A 494 18.38 0.51 7.50
C SER A 494 17.28 -0.52 7.77
N LYS A 495 16.30 -0.20 8.63
CA LYS A 495 15.07 -1.00 8.79
C LYS A 495 14.21 -0.99 7.52
N VAL A 496 14.29 0.04 6.69
CA VAL A 496 13.55 0.16 5.42
C VAL A 496 14.34 -0.49 4.28
N ALA A 497 14.39 -1.83 4.32
CA ALA A 497 15.11 -2.65 3.36
C ALA A 497 14.33 -3.93 3.03
N GLY A 498 14.57 -4.49 1.85
CA GLY A 498 13.96 -5.73 1.36
C GLY A 498 14.23 -6.91 2.29
N LYS A 499 15.40 -6.97 2.95
CA LYS A 499 15.70 -7.99 3.97
C LYS A 499 14.73 -7.98 5.16
N ASN A 500 14.15 -6.81 5.45
CA ASN A 500 13.20 -6.60 6.55
C ASN A 500 11.73 -6.59 6.07
N LEU A 501 11.47 -6.97 4.81
CA LEU A 501 10.12 -6.96 4.24
C LEU A 501 9.16 -7.81 5.07
N ARG A 502 8.02 -7.22 5.41
CA ARG A 502 6.86 -7.91 5.94
C ARG A 502 5.85 -8.21 4.85
N VAL A 503 5.19 -9.35 4.99
CA VAL A 503 4.11 -9.78 4.10
C VAL A 503 2.82 -9.71 4.90
N ALA A 504 1.86 -8.94 4.39
CA ALA A 504 0.51 -8.83 4.92
C ALA A 504 -0.43 -9.82 4.20
N GLY A 505 -1.20 -10.58 4.97
CA GLY A 505 -2.16 -11.54 4.44
C GLY A 505 -2.97 -12.22 5.53
N THR A 506 -3.62 -13.34 5.18
CA THR A 506 -4.54 -14.05 6.11
C THR A 506 -3.89 -14.61 7.39
N PHE A 507 -2.55 -14.72 7.42
CA PHE A 507 -1.74 -15.11 8.58
C PHE A 507 -1.29 -13.91 9.43
N GLY A 508 -1.79 -12.71 9.15
CA GLY A 508 -1.36 -11.45 9.76
C GLY A 508 -0.23 -10.80 8.97
N VAL A 509 0.66 -10.11 9.69
CA VAL A 509 1.86 -9.46 9.10
C VAL A 509 3.10 -10.17 9.63
N VAL A 510 3.82 -10.87 8.74
CA VAL A 510 4.99 -11.69 9.12
C VAL A 510 6.21 -11.36 8.26
N PRO A 511 7.44 -11.55 8.75
CA PRO A 511 8.64 -11.42 7.92
C PRO A 511 8.59 -12.32 6.67
N LEU A 512 9.19 -11.83 5.58
CA LEU A 512 9.32 -12.58 4.32
C LEU A 512 9.96 -13.96 4.52
N SER A 513 10.94 -14.07 5.42
CA SER A 513 11.57 -15.35 5.77
C SER A 513 10.58 -16.40 6.28
N ILE A 514 9.63 -15.99 7.14
CA ILE A 514 8.55 -16.86 7.63
C ILE A 514 7.54 -17.14 6.51
N TYR A 515 7.16 -16.11 5.75
CA TYR A 515 6.18 -16.26 4.67
C TYR A 515 6.62 -17.27 3.60
N ARG A 516 7.91 -17.40 3.31
CA ARG A 516 8.42 -18.39 2.34
C ARG A 516 8.05 -19.82 2.69
N SER A 517 8.12 -20.18 3.97
CA SER A 517 7.66 -21.50 4.43
C SER A 517 6.16 -21.68 4.23
N VAL A 518 5.37 -20.62 4.42
CA VAL A 518 3.93 -20.62 4.09
C VAL A 518 3.74 -20.83 2.59
N ALA A 519 4.46 -20.06 1.75
CA ALA A 519 4.39 -20.14 0.29
C ALA A 519 4.71 -21.56 -0.22
N GLN A 520 5.74 -22.22 0.33
CA GLN A 520 6.09 -23.60 -0.02
C GLN A 520 5.01 -24.63 0.33
N VAL A 521 4.28 -24.43 1.43
CA VAL A 521 3.22 -25.37 1.86
C VAL A 521 1.93 -25.19 1.07
N ILE A 522 1.68 -24.00 0.54
CA ILE A 522 0.44 -23.67 -0.19
C ILE A 522 0.59 -23.74 -1.72
N SER A 523 1.81 -23.89 -2.23
CA SER A 523 2.12 -24.13 -3.64
C SER A 523 2.02 -25.63 -3.94
#